data_AF-A0A936Y281-F1
#
_entry.id   AF-A0A936Y281-F1
#
_cell.length_a   1.000
_cell.length_b   1.000
_cell.length_c   1.000
_cell.angle_alpha   90.00
_cell.angle_beta   90.00
_cell.angle_gamma   90.00
#
_symmetry.space_group_name_H-M   'P 1'
#
loop_
_entity.id
_entity.type
_entity.pdbx_description
1 polymer ?
#
loop_
_entity_poly.entity_id
_entity_poly.type
_entity_poly.pdbx_seq_one_letter_code
_entity_poly.pdbx_strand_id
1 'polypeptide(L)'
;MAMQTFIEKISFLQDKLAQRFPVIIVDECQDLSNGQLHILEFLRSKGTCLHFVGDLNQSIYEFRKVIPQDIAAYINGNPFTLKKLTNNYRSCQLIVNVAENIIGNTAIIIGHENETCKPPCILWQYDESTFNELPKRFEDFIVANGLNVKKSVILARGKSTLSSLRMQKDKYGYSKSQLFALAFHYWYKANRTTEDLNKSLFYLGRVLCLLAYGGRGDSRNQYCPEVFENVEWRLYLKRFLIGAKSLYPYEENGTDLIWEKWMPKLKIILAQLWTSLKDDIVEWKDVSAKVRTPDKEGKNFVKNICSDNTVRNIFRTTTIHSVKGETLNAVLLISHNNKQSKGGHFSQWLREGNFDEEHVRFAYVAASRPKYALIIATPQLKPQDLIKLEKLGLIAQP
;
A
#
# COMPACT_ATOMS: atom_id res chain seq x y z
N MET A 1 21.57 -3.33 -33.77
CA MET A 1 21.31 -4.06 -35.02
C MET A 1 19.85 -3.98 -35.45
N ALA A 2 18.87 -4.58 -34.75
CA ALA A 2 17.45 -4.57 -35.19
C ALA A 2 16.80 -3.16 -35.33
N MET A 3 17.09 -2.23 -34.41
CA MET A 3 16.54 -0.86 -34.47
C MET A 3 17.13 -0.03 -35.61
N GLN A 4 18.40 -0.28 -35.96
CA GLN A 4 19.12 0.41 -37.02
C GLN A 4 18.60 -0.02 -38.40
N THR A 5 18.38 -1.32 -38.59
CA THR A 5 17.74 -1.89 -39.79
C THR A 5 16.28 -1.45 -39.93
N PHE A 6 15.56 -1.22 -38.82
CA PHE A 6 14.21 -0.67 -38.85
C PHE A 6 14.24 0.79 -39.33
N ILE A 7 15.06 1.64 -38.70
CA ILE A 7 15.22 3.07 -39.03
C ILE A 7 15.61 3.28 -40.50
N GLU A 8 16.55 2.50 -41.04
CA GLU A 8 16.96 2.58 -42.46
C GLU A 8 15.80 2.31 -43.44
N LYS A 9 14.88 1.39 -43.09
CA LYS A 9 13.74 1.03 -43.95
C LYS A 9 12.59 2.04 -43.96
N ILE A 10 12.53 2.93 -42.97
CA ILE A 10 11.48 3.97 -42.85
C ILE A 10 12.01 5.37 -43.12
N SER A 11 13.17 5.50 -43.80
CA SER A 11 13.79 6.80 -44.12
C SER A 11 12.85 7.82 -44.77
N PHE A 12 11.99 7.37 -45.67
CA PHE A 12 10.96 8.21 -46.28
C PHE A 12 9.92 8.74 -45.25
N LEU A 13 9.56 7.93 -44.24
CA LEU A 13 8.64 8.36 -43.19
C LEU A 13 9.30 9.38 -42.25
N GLN A 14 10.61 9.40 -42.16
CA GLN A 14 11.34 10.28 -41.24
C GLN A 14 11.18 11.74 -41.61
N ASP A 15 11.44 12.07 -42.87
CA ASP A 15 11.29 13.44 -43.35
C ASP A 15 9.82 13.88 -43.28
N LYS A 16 8.88 12.94 -43.52
CA LYS A 16 7.45 13.19 -43.36
C LYS A 16 7.04 13.41 -41.90
N LEU A 17 7.61 12.67 -40.95
CA LEU A 17 7.34 12.83 -39.53
C LEU A 17 7.94 14.13 -38.99
N ALA A 18 9.16 14.49 -39.39
CA ALA A 18 9.78 15.75 -39.01
C ALA A 18 9.01 16.96 -39.58
N GLN A 19 8.54 16.88 -40.83
CA GLN A 19 7.66 17.89 -41.43
C GLN A 19 6.32 18.00 -40.70
N ARG A 20 5.74 16.87 -40.29
CA ARG A 20 4.46 16.83 -39.57
C ARG A 20 4.59 17.35 -38.13
N PHE A 21 5.71 17.07 -37.49
CA PHE A 21 6.00 17.44 -36.11
C PHE A 21 7.25 18.33 -36.07
N PRO A 22 7.13 19.60 -36.51
CA PRO A 22 8.25 20.54 -36.52
C PRO A 22 8.68 20.92 -35.10
N VAL A 23 7.79 20.77 -34.11
CA VAL A 23 8.07 20.98 -32.68
C VAL A 23 7.48 19.82 -31.90
N ILE A 24 8.26 19.24 -30.99
CA ILE A 24 7.81 18.22 -30.03
C ILE A 24 8.17 18.69 -28.62
N ILE A 25 7.16 18.71 -27.75
CA ILE A 25 7.34 18.94 -26.31
C ILE A 25 7.17 17.60 -25.61
N VAL A 26 8.18 17.21 -24.85
CA VAL A 26 8.23 15.96 -24.11
C VAL A 26 8.14 16.26 -22.62
N ASP A 27 7.00 15.95 -22.03
CA ASP A 27 6.80 16.02 -20.59
C ASP A 27 7.39 14.78 -19.90
N GLU A 28 7.67 14.90 -18.59
CA GLU A 28 8.30 13.87 -17.76
C GLU A 28 9.58 13.28 -18.40
N CYS A 29 10.42 14.13 -19.00
CA CYS A 29 11.57 13.69 -19.81
C CYS A 29 12.60 12.85 -19.05
N GLN A 30 12.64 12.95 -17.71
CA GLN A 30 13.47 12.13 -16.84
C GLN A 30 13.08 10.65 -16.82
N ASP A 31 11.90 10.30 -17.37
CA ASP A 31 11.38 8.94 -17.48
C ASP A 31 11.63 8.30 -18.88
N LEU A 32 12.34 8.99 -19.78
CA LEU A 32 12.58 8.48 -21.13
C LEU A 32 13.58 7.31 -21.12
N SER A 33 13.24 6.26 -21.86
CA SER A 33 14.17 5.17 -22.15
C SER A 33 15.14 5.54 -23.27
N ASN A 34 16.27 4.82 -23.33
CA ASN A 34 17.24 4.98 -24.42
C ASN A 34 16.62 4.83 -25.82
N GLY A 35 15.68 3.90 -26.00
CA GLY A 35 14.97 3.76 -27.29
C GLY A 35 14.17 5.00 -27.68
N GLN A 36 13.48 5.64 -26.72
CA GLN A 36 12.74 6.88 -26.95
C GLN A 36 13.68 8.05 -27.27
N LEU A 37 14.81 8.17 -26.55
CA LEU A 37 15.83 9.17 -26.86
C LEU A 37 16.36 9.04 -28.28
N HIS A 38 16.65 7.82 -28.75
CA HIS A 38 17.11 7.60 -30.12
C HIS A 38 16.08 8.06 -31.15
N ILE A 39 14.79 7.82 -30.93
CA ILE A 39 13.73 8.28 -31.83
C ILE A 39 13.67 9.81 -31.86
N LEU A 40 13.77 10.46 -30.70
CA LEU A 40 13.73 11.92 -30.59
C LEU A 40 14.97 12.55 -31.24
N GLU A 41 16.16 12.03 -30.96
CA GLU A 41 17.40 12.47 -31.59
C GLU A 41 17.36 12.31 -33.11
N PHE A 42 16.79 11.19 -33.55
CA PHE A 42 16.59 10.92 -34.95
C PHE A 42 15.69 11.99 -35.61
N LEU A 43 14.54 12.36 -35.01
CA LEU A 43 13.68 13.42 -35.52
C LEU A 43 14.35 14.81 -35.46
N ARG A 44 15.11 15.08 -34.40
CA ARG A 44 15.89 16.32 -34.24
C ARG A 44 16.89 16.50 -35.37
N SER A 45 17.58 15.42 -35.76
CA SER A 45 18.53 15.42 -36.88
C SER A 45 17.89 15.79 -38.23
N LYS A 46 16.56 15.68 -38.34
CA LYS A 46 15.76 16.01 -39.52
C LYS A 46 15.07 17.38 -39.44
N GLY A 47 15.36 18.17 -38.41
CA GLY A 47 14.88 19.54 -38.25
C GLY A 47 13.73 19.72 -37.25
N THR A 48 13.27 18.67 -36.58
CA THR A 48 12.30 18.82 -35.47
C THR A 48 12.94 19.54 -34.29
N CYS A 49 12.30 20.60 -33.81
CA CYS A 49 12.68 21.27 -32.56
C CYS A 49 12.15 20.46 -31.35
N LEU A 50 13.01 20.17 -30.39
CA LEU A 50 12.65 19.43 -29.18
C LEU A 50 12.65 20.34 -27.94
N HIS A 51 11.61 20.22 -27.13
CA HIS A 51 11.52 20.82 -25.81
C HIS A 51 11.32 19.73 -24.76
N PHE A 52 12.24 19.63 -23.81
CA PHE A 52 12.15 18.70 -22.70
C PHE A 52 11.68 19.42 -21.45
N VAL A 53 10.65 18.87 -20.81
CA VAL A 53 10.12 19.32 -19.52
C VAL A 53 10.20 18.14 -18.57
N GLY A 54 10.81 18.34 -17.40
CA GLY A 54 10.98 17.28 -16.43
C GLY A 54 11.83 17.69 -15.24
N ASP A 55 11.88 16.80 -14.26
CA ASP A 55 12.66 16.94 -13.04
C ASP A 55 13.42 15.65 -12.78
N LEU A 56 14.75 15.69 -12.94
CA LEU A 56 15.62 14.53 -12.76
C LEU A 56 15.53 13.93 -11.35
N ASN A 57 15.19 14.73 -10.34
CA ASN A 57 15.00 14.24 -8.97
C ASN A 57 13.70 13.43 -8.79
N GLN A 58 12.80 13.44 -9.78
CA GLN A 58 11.57 12.64 -9.80
C GLN A 58 11.68 11.37 -10.67
N SER A 59 12.87 11.02 -11.14
CA SER A 59 13.06 9.77 -11.87
C SER A 59 13.16 8.60 -10.89
N ILE A 60 12.14 7.75 -10.89
CA ILE A 60 11.97 6.63 -9.95
C ILE A 60 11.61 5.31 -10.66
N TYR A 61 11.94 5.22 -11.96
CA TYR A 61 11.63 4.09 -12.83
C TYR A 61 12.89 3.33 -13.29
N GLU A 62 13.92 3.21 -12.45
CA GLU A 62 15.18 2.56 -12.84
C GLU A 62 14.97 1.09 -13.27
N PHE A 63 13.97 0.42 -12.69
CA PHE A 63 13.54 -0.92 -13.09
C PHE A 63 13.04 -1.03 -14.56
N ARG A 64 12.74 0.09 -15.22
CA ARG A 64 12.42 0.16 -16.66
C ARG A 64 13.62 0.50 -17.53
N LYS A 65 14.85 0.42 -16.98
CA LYS A 65 16.11 0.84 -17.63
C LYS A 65 16.09 2.33 -18.01
N VAL A 66 15.45 3.14 -17.19
CA VAL A 66 15.54 4.60 -17.29
C VAL A 66 16.62 5.05 -16.32
N ILE A 67 17.70 5.62 -16.86
CA ILE A 67 18.85 6.07 -16.10
C ILE A 67 18.88 7.60 -16.19
N PRO A 68 18.68 8.34 -15.09
CA PRO A 68 18.66 9.81 -15.11
C PRO A 68 19.95 10.41 -15.67
N GLN A 69 21.07 9.72 -15.48
CA GLN A 69 22.37 10.11 -15.99
C GLN A 69 22.43 10.05 -17.53
N ASP A 70 21.74 9.10 -18.17
CA ASP A 70 21.67 9.03 -19.64
C ASP A 70 20.91 10.25 -20.19
N ILE A 71 19.83 10.65 -19.52
CA ILE A 71 19.07 11.87 -19.87
C ILE A 71 19.90 13.12 -19.65
N ALA A 72 20.58 13.22 -18.51
CA ALA A 72 21.46 14.36 -18.22
C ALA A 72 22.61 14.47 -19.25
N ALA A 73 23.23 13.33 -19.60
CA ALA A 73 24.29 13.29 -20.60
C ALA A 73 23.77 13.68 -22.00
N TYR A 74 22.58 13.19 -22.38
CA TYR A 74 21.95 13.57 -23.64
C TYR A 74 21.64 15.06 -23.72
N ILE A 75 21.07 15.63 -22.65
CA ILE A 75 20.76 17.07 -22.59
C ILE A 75 22.04 17.91 -22.66
N ASN A 76 23.07 17.54 -21.89
CA ASN A 76 24.34 18.28 -21.83
C ASN A 76 25.19 18.13 -23.11
N GLY A 77 25.05 17.02 -23.83
CA GLY A 77 25.77 16.75 -25.08
C GLY A 77 25.15 17.42 -26.31
N ASN A 78 24.00 18.07 -26.17
CA ASN A 78 23.25 18.71 -27.26
C ASN A 78 23.04 20.20 -27.00
N PRO A 79 22.79 21.02 -28.04
CA PRO A 79 22.65 22.48 -27.92
C PRO A 79 21.29 22.92 -27.33
N PHE A 80 20.86 22.30 -26.23
CA PHE A 80 19.63 22.68 -25.53
C PHE A 80 19.85 23.91 -24.66
N THR A 81 18.86 24.82 -24.64
CA THR A 81 18.85 25.95 -23.71
C THR A 81 18.16 25.55 -22.42
N LEU A 82 18.91 25.46 -21.32
CA LEU A 82 18.36 25.13 -20.01
C LEU A 82 17.54 26.31 -19.44
N LYS A 83 16.29 26.03 -19.06
CA LYS A 83 15.43 26.95 -18.30
C LYS A 83 15.04 26.28 -16.99
N LYS A 84 15.36 26.92 -15.86
CA LYS A 84 15.00 26.42 -14.52
C LYS A 84 13.73 27.11 -14.03
N LEU A 85 12.78 26.32 -13.53
CA LEU A 85 11.58 26.82 -12.87
C LEU A 85 11.76 26.66 -11.36
N THR A 86 11.87 27.77 -10.64
CA THR A 86 12.18 27.78 -9.19
C THR A 86 11.00 28.19 -8.32
N ASN A 87 9.83 28.45 -8.90
CA ASN A 87 8.60 28.74 -8.16
C ASN A 87 7.76 27.46 -8.04
N ASN A 88 7.47 27.06 -6.80
CA ASN A 88 6.59 25.96 -6.47
C ASN A 88 5.21 26.51 -6.07
N TYR A 89 4.21 26.26 -6.91
CA TYR A 89 2.83 26.68 -6.67
C TYR A 89 1.97 25.59 -6.00
N ARG A 90 2.56 24.44 -5.67
CA ARG A 90 1.84 23.31 -5.07
C ARG A 90 1.86 23.37 -3.55
N SER A 91 3.02 23.59 -2.97
CA SER A 91 3.31 23.32 -1.56
C SER A 91 3.77 24.57 -0.84
N CYS A 92 3.51 24.64 0.47
CA CYS A 92 4.02 25.74 1.29
C CYS A 92 5.54 25.64 1.43
N GLN A 93 6.19 26.75 1.78
CA GLN A 93 7.66 26.83 1.84
C GLN A 93 8.26 25.77 2.77
N LEU A 94 7.63 25.44 3.89
CA LEU A 94 8.13 24.42 4.82
C LEU A 94 8.17 23.01 4.20
N ILE A 95 7.16 22.63 3.41
CA ILE A 95 7.16 21.35 2.69
C ILE A 95 8.21 21.36 1.57
N VAL A 96 8.33 22.48 0.83
CA VAL A 96 9.37 22.65 -0.19
C VAL A 96 10.75 22.47 0.43
N ASN A 97 11.03 23.13 1.56
CA ASN A 97 12.31 23.00 2.26
C ASN A 97 12.62 21.55 2.66
N VAL A 98 11.64 20.82 3.22
CA VAL A 98 11.83 19.40 3.55
C VAL A 98 12.15 18.57 2.31
N ALA A 99 11.41 18.76 1.22
CA ALA A 99 11.66 18.04 -0.03
C ALA A 99 13.07 18.32 -0.59
N GLU A 100 13.46 19.60 -0.67
CA GLU A 100 14.78 19.99 -1.18
C GLU A 100 15.93 19.52 -0.27
N ASN A 101 15.73 19.52 1.05
CA ASN A 101 16.69 18.99 2.02
C ASN A 101 16.92 17.49 1.87
N ILE A 102 15.87 16.70 1.57
CA ILE A 102 15.98 15.25 1.34
C ILE A 102 16.98 14.96 0.20
N ILE A 103 16.89 15.71 -0.89
CA ILE A 103 17.79 15.59 -2.04
C ILE A 103 18.98 16.54 -1.95
N GLY A 104 19.28 17.14 -0.80
CA GLY A 104 20.38 18.08 -0.60
C GLY A 104 20.55 19.09 -1.73
N ASN A 105 19.44 19.62 -2.25
CA ASN A 105 19.47 20.63 -3.29
C ASN A 105 19.77 21.99 -2.66
N THR A 106 20.67 22.74 -3.29
CA THR A 106 21.09 24.07 -2.83
C THR A 106 20.40 25.19 -3.59
N ALA A 107 19.60 24.87 -4.61
CA ALA A 107 18.83 25.86 -5.36
C ALA A 107 17.73 26.47 -4.48
N ILE A 108 17.51 27.77 -4.63
CA ILE A 108 16.42 28.48 -3.96
C ILE A 108 15.12 28.18 -4.70
N ILE A 109 14.24 27.41 -4.07
CA ILE A 109 12.88 27.12 -4.55
C ILE A 109 11.88 27.85 -3.65
N ILE A 110 11.00 28.65 -4.25
CA ILE A 110 10.04 29.50 -3.55
C ILE A 110 8.66 28.83 -3.58
N GLY A 111 8.16 28.43 -2.41
CA GLY A 111 6.81 27.92 -2.22
C GLY A 111 5.78 29.05 -2.10
N HIS A 112 4.69 28.96 -2.86
CA HIS A 112 3.63 29.99 -2.92
C HIS A 112 2.32 29.57 -2.25
N GLU A 113 2.18 28.31 -1.83
CA GLU A 113 0.97 27.85 -1.14
C GLU A 113 0.98 28.26 0.33
N ASN A 114 -0.20 28.53 0.88
CA ASN A 114 -0.34 29.00 2.26
C ASN A 114 -0.13 27.87 3.28
N GLU A 115 0.46 28.21 4.42
CA GLU A 115 0.61 27.31 5.57
C GLU A 115 -0.73 27.10 6.28
N THR A 116 -1.53 26.19 5.74
CA THR A 116 -2.86 25.83 6.27
C THR A 116 -2.75 24.95 7.54
N CYS A 117 -1.77 24.03 7.58
CA CYS A 117 -1.53 23.15 8.73
C CYS A 117 -0.33 23.61 9.55
N LYS A 118 -0.41 23.49 10.88
CA LYS A 118 0.65 23.89 11.81
C LYS A 118 0.92 22.78 12.85
N PRO A 119 2.10 22.12 12.81
CA PRO A 119 3.11 22.20 11.76
C PRO A 119 2.69 21.45 10.48
N PRO A 120 3.15 21.88 9.28
CA PRO A 120 2.84 21.20 8.03
C PRO A 120 3.73 19.98 7.77
N CYS A 121 4.86 19.85 8.46
CA CYS A 121 5.83 18.76 8.31
C CYS A 121 6.00 18.02 9.64
N ILE A 122 5.51 16.79 9.73
CA ILE A 122 5.42 16.04 10.99
C ILE A 122 6.17 14.72 10.89
N LEU A 123 6.83 14.34 11.98
CA LEU A 123 7.43 13.03 12.18
C LEU A 123 6.64 12.26 13.25
N TRP A 124 6.10 11.09 12.87
CA TRP A 124 5.47 10.14 13.78
C TRP A 124 6.36 8.90 13.94
N GLN A 125 6.28 8.30 15.13
CA GLN A 125 6.94 7.03 15.42
C GLN A 125 5.89 5.94 15.67
N TYR A 126 6.21 4.72 15.30
CA TYR A 126 5.36 3.55 15.55
C TYR A 126 6.19 2.32 15.97
N ASP A 127 5.50 1.37 16.58
CA ASP A 127 5.96 0.01 16.85
C ASP A 127 4.96 -1.03 16.30
N GLU A 128 5.18 -2.31 16.57
CA GLU A 128 4.30 -3.38 16.07
C GLU A 128 2.85 -3.26 16.59
N SER A 129 2.65 -2.66 17.78
CA SER A 129 1.33 -2.51 18.38
C SER A 129 0.57 -1.30 17.82
N THR A 130 1.27 -0.21 17.54
CA THR A 130 0.68 1.08 17.10
C THR A 130 0.62 1.24 15.58
N PHE A 131 1.31 0.40 14.80
CA PHE A 131 1.34 0.50 13.34
C PHE A 131 -0.06 0.52 12.71
N ASN A 132 -0.95 -0.37 13.16
CA ASN A 132 -2.31 -0.48 12.61
C ASN A 132 -3.21 0.70 12.99
N GLU A 133 -2.79 1.55 13.93
CA GLU A 133 -3.51 2.75 14.36
C GLU A 133 -3.17 3.98 13.52
N LEU A 134 -2.09 3.93 12.73
CA LEU A 134 -1.67 5.03 11.84
C LEU A 134 -2.79 5.58 10.94
N PRO A 135 -3.69 4.77 10.34
CA PRO A 135 -4.79 5.30 9.54
C PRO A 135 -5.80 6.09 10.38
N LYS A 136 -6.07 5.68 11.63
CA LYS A 136 -6.97 6.41 12.53
C LYS A 136 -6.32 7.71 12.99
N ARG A 137 -5.06 7.64 13.42
CA ARG A 137 -4.27 8.82 13.78
C ARG A 137 -4.21 9.84 12.62
N PHE A 138 -4.09 9.35 11.39
CA PHE A 138 -4.15 10.19 10.19
C PHE A 138 -5.54 10.77 9.95
N GLU A 139 -6.61 9.99 10.09
CA GLU A 139 -7.99 10.49 10.04
C GLU A 139 -8.21 11.64 11.01
N ASP A 140 -7.83 11.47 12.27
CA ASP A 140 -8.01 12.46 13.31
C ASP A 140 -7.22 13.75 12.99
N PHE A 141 -5.99 13.62 12.47
CA PHE A 141 -5.20 14.75 11.99
C PHE A 141 -5.87 15.49 10.82
N ILE A 142 -6.39 14.75 9.82
CA ILE A 142 -7.06 15.31 8.65
C ILE A 142 -8.32 16.07 9.06
N VAL A 143 -9.14 15.49 9.94
CA VAL A 143 -10.37 16.12 10.45
C VAL A 143 -10.04 17.36 11.27
N ALA A 144 -9.07 17.29 12.19
CA ALA A 144 -8.67 18.43 13.02
C ALA A 144 -8.16 19.63 12.22
N ASN A 145 -7.58 19.38 11.04
CA ASN A 145 -7.08 20.43 10.13
C ASN A 145 -8.05 20.76 8.98
N GLY A 146 -9.28 20.21 8.97
CA GLY A 146 -10.27 20.48 7.93
C GLY A 146 -9.86 20.05 6.52
N LEU A 147 -8.96 19.06 6.40
CA LEU A 147 -8.43 18.61 5.12
C LEU A 147 -9.34 17.57 4.43
N ASN A 148 -9.28 17.51 3.10
CA ASN A 148 -10.12 16.59 2.34
C ASN A 148 -9.54 15.16 2.33
N VAL A 149 -10.24 14.22 2.97
CA VAL A 149 -9.89 12.79 3.03
C VAL A 149 -9.60 12.18 1.64
N LYS A 150 -10.41 12.50 0.62
CA LYS A 150 -10.24 11.95 -0.74
C LYS A 150 -8.99 12.48 -1.44
N LYS A 151 -8.48 13.65 -1.04
CA LYS A 151 -7.21 14.21 -1.52
C LYS A 151 -6.04 13.91 -0.57
N SER A 152 -6.22 12.99 0.37
CA SER A 152 -5.18 12.56 1.30
C SER A 152 -4.85 11.08 1.07
N VAL A 153 -3.60 10.71 1.23
CA VAL A 153 -3.11 9.38 0.85
C VAL A 153 -2.12 8.82 1.87
N ILE A 154 -2.12 7.50 2.02
CA ILE A 154 -1.10 6.75 2.74
C ILE A 154 -0.17 6.09 1.73
N LEU A 155 1.13 6.38 1.83
CA LEU A 155 2.17 5.91 0.92
C LEU A 155 3.18 5.03 1.63
N ALA A 156 3.72 4.06 0.90
CA ALA A 156 4.98 3.42 1.23
C ALA A 156 5.69 3.02 -0.07
N ARG A 157 6.96 2.59 0.04
CA ARG A 157 7.72 2.11 -1.13
C ARG A 157 7.14 0.83 -1.73
N GLY A 158 6.73 -0.11 -0.88
CA GLY A 158 6.33 -1.46 -1.27
C GLY A 158 4.92 -1.81 -0.80
N LYS A 159 4.25 -2.70 -1.55
CA LYS A 159 2.91 -3.21 -1.17
C LYS A 159 2.94 -4.00 0.15
N SER A 160 4.08 -4.59 0.51
CA SER A 160 4.26 -5.35 1.75
C SER A 160 4.11 -4.49 3.00
N THR A 161 4.63 -3.26 3.01
CA THR A 161 4.45 -2.30 4.12
C THR A 161 2.99 -1.91 4.29
N LEU A 162 2.24 -1.91 3.20
CA LEU A 162 0.85 -1.44 3.17
C LEU A 162 -0.17 -2.55 3.36
N SER A 163 0.23 -3.83 3.33
CA SER A 163 -0.72 -4.95 3.31
C SER A 163 -1.57 -5.02 4.58
N SER A 164 -0.97 -4.72 5.74
CA SER A 164 -1.68 -4.64 7.03
C SER A 164 -2.49 -3.37 7.22
N LEU A 165 -2.19 -2.29 6.49
CA LEU A 165 -2.94 -1.03 6.55
C LEU A 165 -4.07 -0.94 5.55
N ARG A 166 -3.99 -1.67 4.43
CA ARG A 166 -5.03 -1.74 3.38
C ARG A 166 -6.34 -2.40 3.86
N MET A 167 -6.50 -2.58 5.17
CA MET A 167 -7.68 -3.17 5.78
C MET A 167 -8.89 -2.23 5.73
N GLN A 168 -9.51 -2.16 4.55
CA GLN A 168 -10.83 -2.77 4.48
C GLN A 168 -10.64 -4.24 4.87
N LYS A 169 -11.02 -4.61 6.09
CA LYS A 169 -11.20 -6.03 6.45
C LYS A 169 -12.47 -6.59 5.80
N ASP A 170 -12.82 -6.11 4.61
CA ASP A 170 -13.85 -6.71 3.78
C ASP A 170 -13.22 -7.75 2.85
N LYS A 171 -13.62 -8.99 3.16
CA LYS A 171 -13.72 -10.18 2.32
C LYS A 171 -12.55 -11.12 2.02
N TYR A 172 -11.25 -10.81 2.17
CA TYR A 172 -10.22 -11.75 1.62
C TYR A 172 -8.99 -12.13 2.47
N GLY A 173 -8.69 -11.51 3.62
CA GLY A 173 -7.39 -11.69 4.31
C GLY A 173 -7.28 -12.68 5.48
N TYR A 174 -8.39 -13.22 6.01
CA TYR A 174 -8.34 -14.11 7.18
C TYR A 174 -7.85 -15.52 6.85
N SER A 175 -7.06 -16.11 7.74
CA SER A 175 -6.75 -17.54 7.70
C SER A 175 -8.01 -18.38 7.93
N LYS A 176 -7.97 -19.67 7.60
CA LYS A 176 -9.13 -20.57 7.75
C LYS A 176 -9.58 -20.68 9.21
N SER A 177 -8.63 -20.76 10.13
CA SER A 177 -8.89 -20.84 11.56
C SER A 177 -9.46 -19.52 12.11
N GLN A 178 -8.99 -18.39 11.57
CA GLN A 178 -9.53 -17.07 11.87
C GLN A 178 -10.98 -16.89 11.38
N LEU A 179 -11.32 -17.43 10.21
CA LEU A 179 -12.69 -17.44 9.71
C LEU A 179 -13.64 -18.23 10.62
N PHE A 180 -13.22 -19.41 11.12
CA PHE A 180 -14.00 -20.17 12.09
C PHE A 180 -14.20 -19.39 13.40
N ALA A 181 -13.11 -18.82 13.94
CA ALA A 181 -13.20 -18.01 15.15
C ALA A 181 -14.20 -16.86 14.97
N LEU A 182 -14.06 -16.03 13.94
CA LEU A 182 -14.98 -14.91 13.67
C LEU A 182 -16.43 -15.37 13.48
N ALA A 183 -16.65 -16.49 12.78
CA ALA A 183 -17.98 -17.03 12.62
C ALA A 183 -18.65 -17.35 13.96
N PHE A 184 -17.93 -17.99 14.88
CA PHE A 184 -18.44 -18.31 16.22
C PHE A 184 -18.65 -17.05 17.07
N HIS A 185 -17.73 -16.08 16.98
CA HIS A 185 -17.85 -14.83 17.72
C HIS A 185 -19.13 -14.08 17.35
N TYR A 186 -19.32 -13.80 16.06
CA TYR A 186 -20.50 -13.08 15.61
C TYR A 186 -21.81 -13.84 15.86
N TRP A 187 -21.76 -15.17 15.92
CA TRP A 187 -22.93 -15.98 16.28
C TRP A 187 -23.30 -15.89 17.76
N TYR A 188 -22.31 -15.99 18.66
CA TYR A 188 -22.54 -16.13 20.11
C TYR A 188 -22.34 -14.83 20.92
N LYS A 189 -21.98 -13.72 20.28
CA LYS A 189 -21.91 -12.38 20.89
C LYS A 189 -23.24 -12.04 21.60
N ALA A 190 -23.16 -11.59 22.86
CA ALA A 190 -24.32 -11.37 23.72
C ALA A 190 -25.34 -10.35 23.16
N ASN A 191 -24.85 -9.32 22.44
CA ASN A 191 -25.66 -8.27 21.82
C ASN A 191 -25.58 -8.32 20.29
N ARG A 192 -25.75 -9.51 19.69
CA ARG A 192 -25.63 -9.69 18.23
C ARG A 192 -26.78 -8.99 17.47
N THR A 193 -26.42 -8.28 16.43
CA THR A 193 -27.33 -7.64 15.47
C THR A 193 -27.62 -8.56 14.26
N THR A 194 -28.53 -8.15 13.38
CA THR A 194 -28.74 -8.81 12.09
C THR A 194 -27.47 -8.79 11.22
N GLU A 195 -26.67 -7.73 11.33
CA GLU A 195 -25.38 -7.64 10.63
C GLU A 195 -24.39 -8.69 11.16
N ASP A 196 -24.31 -8.86 12.48
CA ASP A 196 -23.46 -9.90 13.09
C ASP A 196 -23.88 -11.29 12.64
N LEU A 197 -25.18 -11.60 12.61
CA LEU A 197 -25.69 -12.87 12.08
C LEU A 197 -25.27 -13.09 10.61
N ASN A 198 -25.38 -12.07 9.78
CA ASN A 198 -24.95 -12.14 8.38
C ASN A 198 -23.44 -12.34 8.26
N LYS A 199 -22.62 -11.65 9.06
CA LYS A 199 -21.16 -11.85 9.12
C LYS A 199 -20.80 -13.27 9.54
N SER A 200 -21.48 -13.79 10.56
CA SER A 200 -21.27 -15.15 11.06
C SER A 200 -21.49 -16.20 9.96
N LEU A 201 -22.66 -16.15 9.32
CA LEU A 201 -23.01 -17.07 8.23
C LEU A 201 -22.06 -16.89 7.03
N PHE A 202 -21.70 -15.65 6.71
CA PHE A 202 -20.76 -15.36 5.63
C PHE A 202 -19.37 -15.98 5.88
N TYR A 203 -18.78 -15.79 7.06
CA TYR A 203 -17.46 -16.32 7.38
C TYR A 203 -17.45 -17.85 7.45
N LEU A 204 -18.47 -18.45 8.06
CA LEU A 204 -18.58 -19.91 8.11
C LEU A 204 -18.78 -20.49 6.70
N GLY A 205 -19.72 -19.91 5.95
CA GLY A 205 -20.01 -20.38 4.60
C GLY A 205 -18.80 -20.28 3.68
N ARG A 206 -18.02 -19.20 3.80
CA ARG A 206 -16.74 -19.03 3.08
C ARG A 206 -15.76 -20.15 3.40
N VAL A 207 -15.49 -20.41 4.67
CA VAL A 207 -14.45 -21.39 5.05
C VAL A 207 -14.87 -22.82 4.72
N LEU A 208 -16.16 -23.16 4.89
CA LEU A 208 -16.68 -24.46 4.50
C LEU A 208 -16.67 -24.64 2.99
N CYS A 209 -17.10 -23.65 2.21
CA CYS A 209 -17.03 -23.69 0.75
C CYS A 209 -15.58 -23.91 0.27
N LEU A 210 -14.62 -23.16 0.84
CA LEU A 210 -13.19 -23.27 0.51
C LEU A 210 -12.59 -24.64 0.84
N LEU A 211 -13.03 -25.27 1.94
CA LEU A 211 -12.46 -26.52 2.42
C LEU A 211 -13.16 -27.74 1.85
N ALA A 212 -14.49 -27.80 1.94
CA ALA A 212 -15.30 -28.96 1.60
C ALA A 212 -15.74 -28.97 0.12
N TYR A 213 -15.96 -27.80 -0.50
CA TYR A 213 -16.62 -27.69 -1.82
C TYR A 213 -15.74 -27.02 -2.90
N GLY A 214 -14.41 -27.01 -2.70
CA GLY A 214 -13.46 -26.51 -3.69
C GLY A 214 -13.52 -24.99 -3.95
N GLY A 215 -14.20 -24.21 -3.09
CA GLY A 215 -14.25 -22.76 -3.15
C GLY A 215 -15.19 -22.16 -4.21
N ARG A 216 -15.99 -22.99 -4.89
CA ARG A 216 -16.96 -22.57 -5.92
C ARG A 216 -18.35 -22.36 -5.32
N GLY A 217 -18.55 -21.25 -4.61
CA GLY A 217 -19.85 -20.91 -4.01
C GLY A 217 -20.26 -19.47 -4.27
N ASP A 218 -21.58 -19.21 -4.31
CA ASP A 218 -22.11 -17.87 -4.56
C ASP A 218 -21.87 -16.95 -3.37
N SER A 219 -20.89 -16.05 -3.53
CA SER A 219 -20.51 -15.08 -2.48
C SER A 219 -21.63 -14.13 -2.06
N ARG A 220 -22.67 -13.93 -2.88
CA ARG A 220 -23.87 -13.13 -2.51
C ARG A 220 -24.77 -13.88 -1.53
N ASN A 221 -24.72 -15.20 -1.58
CA ASN A 221 -25.51 -16.11 -0.76
C ASN A 221 -24.65 -16.88 0.24
N GLN A 222 -23.76 -16.17 0.95
CA GLN A 222 -22.90 -16.74 1.99
C GLN A 222 -22.03 -17.92 1.47
N TYR A 223 -21.54 -17.83 0.23
CA TYR A 223 -20.78 -18.89 -0.45
C TYR A 223 -21.54 -20.21 -0.54
N CYS A 224 -22.84 -20.15 -0.82
CA CYS A 224 -23.67 -21.33 -1.09
C CYS A 224 -23.05 -22.17 -2.22
N PRO A 225 -22.64 -23.42 -1.97
CA PRO A 225 -22.23 -24.34 -3.02
C PRO A 225 -23.39 -24.70 -3.95
N GLU A 226 -23.08 -25.13 -5.18
CA GLU A 226 -24.10 -25.51 -6.19
C GLU A 226 -25.00 -26.67 -5.75
N VAL A 227 -24.53 -27.53 -4.84
CA VAL A 227 -25.30 -28.68 -4.30
C VAL A 227 -26.38 -28.29 -3.29
N PHE A 228 -26.47 -27.00 -2.91
CA PHE A 228 -27.45 -26.51 -1.94
C PHE A 228 -28.40 -25.48 -2.54
N GLU A 229 -29.67 -25.56 -2.13
CA GLU A 229 -30.58 -24.44 -2.15
C GLU A 229 -30.18 -23.38 -1.10
N ASN A 230 -30.38 -22.10 -1.39
CA ASN A 230 -29.93 -20.99 -0.52
C ASN A 230 -30.45 -21.09 0.93
N VAL A 231 -31.71 -21.52 1.10
CA VAL A 231 -32.33 -21.67 2.42
C VAL A 231 -31.75 -22.88 3.15
N GLU A 232 -31.56 -23.99 2.43
CA GLU A 232 -30.94 -25.22 2.97
C GLU A 232 -29.52 -24.92 3.47
N TRP A 233 -28.72 -24.18 2.70
CA TRP A 233 -27.37 -23.78 3.10
C TRP A 233 -27.36 -22.96 4.39
N ARG A 234 -28.25 -21.97 4.52
CA ARG A 234 -28.32 -21.15 5.76
C ARG A 234 -28.75 -21.98 6.97
N LEU A 235 -29.69 -22.91 6.80
CA LEU A 235 -30.09 -23.83 7.86
C LEU A 235 -28.95 -24.76 8.25
N TYR A 236 -28.16 -25.20 7.27
CA TYR A 236 -26.98 -26.02 7.47
C TYR A 236 -25.91 -25.28 8.28
N LEU A 237 -25.54 -24.06 7.86
CA LEU A 237 -24.60 -23.21 8.58
C LEU A 237 -25.05 -22.97 10.03
N LYS A 238 -26.34 -22.73 10.25
CA LYS A 238 -26.92 -22.61 11.59
C LYS A 238 -26.71 -23.87 12.43
N ARG A 239 -26.98 -25.06 11.88
CA ARG A 239 -26.78 -26.34 12.60
C ARG A 239 -25.30 -26.55 12.94
N PHE A 240 -24.41 -26.24 12.01
CA PHE A 240 -22.96 -26.31 12.22
C PHE A 240 -22.51 -25.39 13.37
N LEU A 241 -22.98 -24.14 13.39
CA LEU A 241 -22.69 -23.18 14.47
C LEU A 241 -23.19 -23.67 15.83
N ILE A 242 -24.38 -24.26 15.88
CA ILE A 242 -24.97 -24.86 17.09
C ILE A 242 -24.12 -26.03 17.58
N GLY A 243 -23.68 -26.92 16.68
CA GLY A 243 -22.81 -28.05 17.01
C GLY A 243 -21.43 -27.63 17.52
N ALA A 244 -20.98 -26.44 17.15
CA ALA A 244 -19.70 -25.86 17.56
C ALA A 244 -19.76 -24.97 18.83
N LYS A 245 -20.89 -24.98 19.57
CA LYS A 245 -21.10 -24.09 20.73
C LYS A 245 -19.98 -24.13 21.77
N SER A 246 -19.40 -25.29 22.01
CA SER A 246 -18.33 -25.49 23.01
C SER A 246 -17.01 -24.78 22.69
N LEU A 247 -16.83 -24.27 21.47
CA LEU A 247 -15.62 -23.55 21.06
C LEU A 247 -15.62 -22.07 21.44
N TYR A 248 -16.75 -21.53 21.89
CA TYR A 248 -16.93 -20.14 22.31
C TYR A 248 -17.30 -20.12 23.81
N PRO A 249 -16.81 -19.17 24.65
CA PRO A 249 -16.21 -17.86 24.33
C PRO A 249 -14.68 -17.83 24.21
N TYR A 250 -14.06 -18.92 23.77
CA TYR A 250 -12.60 -19.09 23.70
C TYR A 250 -11.93 -19.07 25.08
N GLU A 251 -12.61 -19.60 26.08
CA GLU A 251 -12.07 -19.73 27.43
C GLU A 251 -12.17 -21.18 27.91
N GLU A 252 -11.38 -21.52 28.93
CA GLU A 252 -11.49 -22.76 29.68
C GLU A 252 -11.28 -22.47 31.16
N ASN A 253 -12.25 -22.84 31.99
CA ASN A 253 -12.23 -22.59 33.44
C ASN A 253 -11.96 -21.12 33.80
N GLY A 254 -12.55 -20.18 33.05
CA GLY A 254 -12.38 -18.74 33.24
C GLY A 254 -11.05 -18.17 32.75
N THR A 255 -10.21 -18.96 32.06
CA THR A 255 -8.96 -18.49 31.45
C THR A 255 -9.08 -18.43 29.93
N ASP A 256 -8.73 -17.29 29.35
CA ASP A 256 -8.73 -17.13 27.89
C ASP A 256 -7.74 -18.09 27.21
N LEU A 257 -8.19 -18.71 26.12
CA LEU A 257 -7.39 -19.62 25.32
C LEU A 257 -6.55 -18.85 24.30
N ILE A 258 -5.29 -19.23 24.20
CA ILE A 258 -4.40 -18.89 23.08
C ILE A 258 -4.66 -19.81 21.88
N TRP A 259 -4.27 -19.39 20.69
CA TRP A 259 -4.46 -20.17 19.46
C TRP A 259 -3.91 -21.60 19.57
N GLU A 260 -2.71 -21.79 20.14
CA GLU A 260 -2.10 -23.12 20.32
C GLU A 260 -2.97 -24.08 21.15
N LYS A 261 -3.70 -23.57 22.14
CA LYS A 261 -4.59 -24.37 23.00
C LYS A 261 -5.99 -24.56 22.40
N TRP A 262 -6.47 -23.59 21.63
CA TRP A 262 -7.81 -23.64 21.03
C TRP A 262 -7.85 -24.50 19.76
N MET A 263 -6.78 -24.50 18.97
CA MET A 263 -6.71 -25.20 17.68
C MET A 263 -6.97 -26.72 17.76
N PRO A 264 -6.43 -27.47 18.75
CA PRO A 264 -6.76 -28.88 18.92
C PRO A 264 -8.27 -29.10 19.15
N LYS A 265 -8.90 -28.27 19.98
CA LYS A 265 -10.35 -28.33 20.25
C LYS A 265 -11.16 -28.06 19.00
N LEU A 266 -10.78 -27.02 18.23
CA LEU A 266 -11.40 -26.72 16.95
C LEU A 266 -11.35 -27.94 16.04
N LYS A 267 -10.18 -28.57 15.86
CA LYS A 267 -10.04 -29.72 14.96
C LYS A 267 -10.90 -30.92 15.36
N ILE A 268 -11.03 -31.21 16.66
CA ILE A 268 -11.87 -32.30 17.15
C ILE A 268 -13.34 -32.05 16.79
N ILE A 269 -13.84 -30.85 17.08
CA ILE A 269 -15.22 -30.49 16.78
C ILE A 269 -15.46 -30.43 15.27
N LEU A 270 -14.52 -29.86 14.49
CA LEU A 270 -14.63 -29.85 13.03
C LEU A 270 -14.68 -31.26 12.45
N ALA A 271 -13.87 -32.19 12.94
CA ALA A 271 -13.89 -33.59 12.50
C ALA A 271 -15.26 -34.24 12.72
N GLN A 272 -15.89 -33.98 13.89
CA GLN A 272 -17.22 -34.49 14.22
C GLN A 272 -18.31 -33.87 13.35
N LEU A 273 -18.23 -32.57 13.08
CA LEU A 273 -19.23 -31.88 12.27
C LEU A 273 -19.05 -32.15 10.78
N TRP A 274 -17.84 -32.50 10.33
CA TRP A 274 -17.53 -32.76 8.92
C TRP A 274 -18.34 -33.93 8.36
N THR A 275 -18.63 -34.95 9.17
CA THR A 275 -19.41 -36.13 8.75
C THR A 275 -20.86 -35.80 8.43
N SER A 276 -21.35 -34.64 8.88
CA SER A 276 -22.69 -34.17 8.57
C SER A 276 -22.77 -33.35 7.28
N LEU A 277 -21.64 -33.07 6.62
CA LEU A 277 -21.62 -32.35 5.35
C LEU A 277 -22.18 -33.25 4.24
N LYS A 278 -22.97 -32.64 3.36
CA LYS A 278 -23.74 -33.31 2.31
C LYS A 278 -22.97 -33.25 0.97
N ASP A 279 -23.03 -34.35 0.22
CA ASP A 279 -22.62 -34.56 -1.17
C ASP A 279 -21.16 -34.20 -1.55
N ASP A 280 -20.43 -35.16 -2.15
CA ASP A 280 -19.13 -35.01 -2.83
C ASP A 280 -18.14 -34.01 -2.17
N ILE A 281 -18.00 -34.11 -0.85
CA ILE A 281 -17.12 -33.24 -0.08
C ILE A 281 -15.67 -33.71 -0.13
N VAL A 282 -14.75 -32.76 0.02
CA VAL A 282 -13.38 -33.10 0.39
C VAL A 282 -13.36 -33.61 1.84
N GLU A 283 -12.93 -34.86 2.00
CA GLU A 283 -12.85 -35.56 3.29
C GLU A 283 -12.02 -34.80 4.32
N TRP A 284 -12.42 -34.88 5.60
CA TRP A 284 -11.75 -34.16 6.68
C TRP A 284 -10.25 -34.46 6.76
N LYS A 285 -9.86 -35.73 6.55
CA LYS A 285 -8.46 -36.17 6.55
C LYS A 285 -7.59 -35.36 5.58
N ASP A 286 -8.15 -34.97 4.43
CA ASP A 286 -7.45 -34.29 3.34
C ASP A 286 -7.43 -32.76 3.51
N VAL A 287 -8.27 -32.21 4.40
CA VAL A 287 -8.36 -30.77 4.68
C VAL A 287 -7.88 -30.36 6.07
N SER A 288 -7.80 -31.29 7.02
CA SER A 288 -7.41 -31.03 8.41
C SER A 288 -6.03 -30.37 8.52
N ALA A 289 -5.11 -30.72 7.62
CA ALA A 289 -3.78 -30.12 7.51
C ALA A 289 -3.81 -28.66 7.02
N LYS A 290 -4.90 -28.21 6.38
CA LYS A 290 -5.07 -26.84 5.86
C LYS A 290 -5.64 -25.87 6.92
N VAL A 291 -6.16 -26.39 8.02
CA VAL A 291 -6.64 -25.65 9.19
C VAL A 291 -5.51 -25.62 10.23
N ARG A 292 -4.70 -24.55 10.23
CA ARG A 292 -3.50 -24.40 11.06
C ARG A 292 -3.61 -23.19 11.96
N THR A 293 -2.84 -23.18 13.04
CA THR A 293 -2.60 -21.98 13.84
C THR A 293 -2.23 -20.82 12.91
N PRO A 294 -2.82 -19.62 13.06
CA PRO A 294 -2.45 -18.48 12.25
C PRO A 294 -0.96 -18.12 12.43
N ASP A 295 -0.30 -17.73 11.34
CA ASP A 295 1.14 -17.51 11.33
C ASP A 295 1.57 -16.49 12.39
N LYS A 296 2.51 -16.89 13.25
CA LYS A 296 3.04 -16.06 14.37
C LYS A 296 2.00 -15.63 15.42
N GLU A 297 0.78 -16.17 15.41
CA GLU A 297 -0.25 -15.85 16.40
C GLU A 297 -0.43 -16.94 17.48
N GLY A 298 0.37 -18.02 17.47
CA GLY A 298 0.16 -19.18 18.34
C GLY A 298 -0.02 -18.88 19.84
N LYS A 299 0.76 -17.93 20.35
CA LYS A 299 0.74 -17.49 21.75
C LYS A 299 -0.27 -16.37 22.05
N ASN A 300 -0.96 -15.85 21.04
CA ASN A 300 -1.94 -14.78 21.21
C ASN A 300 -3.29 -15.38 21.60
N PHE A 301 -4.06 -14.64 22.40
CA PHE A 301 -5.44 -15.01 22.75
C PHE A 301 -6.33 -15.02 21.50
N VAL A 302 -7.16 -16.05 21.36
CA VAL A 302 -8.09 -16.17 20.21
C VAL A 302 -9.07 -14.99 20.20
N LYS A 303 -9.56 -14.56 21.37
CA LYS A 303 -10.49 -13.43 21.49
C LYS A 303 -9.97 -12.11 20.91
N ASN A 304 -8.65 -11.94 20.75
CA ASN A 304 -8.07 -10.72 20.19
C ASN A 304 -8.48 -10.48 18.74
N ILE A 305 -8.89 -11.52 18.00
CA ILE A 305 -9.45 -11.35 16.65
C ILE A 305 -10.86 -10.76 16.65
N CYS A 306 -11.55 -10.86 17.79
CA CYS A 306 -12.94 -10.46 17.98
C CYS A 306 -13.07 -9.00 18.44
N SER A 307 -11.97 -8.38 18.84
CA SER A 307 -11.93 -6.95 19.11
C SER A 307 -12.25 -6.22 17.81
N ASP A 308 -13.37 -5.48 17.75
CA ASP A 308 -13.73 -4.55 16.68
C ASP A 308 -12.73 -3.36 16.56
N ASN A 309 -11.51 -3.47 17.10
CA ASN A 309 -10.39 -2.55 16.89
C ASN A 309 -9.77 -2.70 15.49
N THR A 310 -10.54 -3.12 14.50
CA THR A 310 -10.13 -2.92 13.11
C THR A 310 -10.27 -1.45 12.81
N VAL A 311 -9.21 -0.69 13.11
CA VAL A 311 -9.04 0.68 12.65
C VAL A 311 -9.34 0.70 11.16
N ARG A 312 -10.51 1.24 10.81
CA ARG A 312 -10.98 1.29 9.43
C ARG A 312 -10.09 2.28 8.68
N ASN A 313 -9.34 1.78 7.71
CA ASN A 313 -8.60 2.67 6.83
C ASN A 313 -9.53 3.20 5.72
N ILE A 314 -9.87 4.49 5.80
CA ILE A 314 -10.70 5.18 4.80
C ILE A 314 -9.87 5.83 3.68
N PHE A 315 -8.54 5.83 3.81
CA PHE A 315 -7.64 6.49 2.87
C PHE A 315 -7.24 5.56 1.73
N ARG A 316 -6.99 6.15 0.56
CA ARG A 316 -6.28 5.45 -0.52
C ARG A 316 -4.87 5.09 -0.03
N THR A 317 -4.51 3.81 -0.11
CA THR A 317 -3.20 3.32 0.33
C THR A 317 -2.43 2.72 -0.84
N THR A 318 -1.41 3.43 -1.31
CA THR A 318 -0.72 3.11 -2.57
C THR A 318 0.79 3.31 -2.51
N THR A 319 1.50 2.94 -3.57
CA THR A 319 2.95 3.12 -3.64
C THR A 319 3.33 4.53 -4.12
N ILE A 320 4.54 4.96 -3.80
CA ILE A 320 5.12 6.25 -4.22
C ILE A 320 5.03 6.43 -5.75
N HIS A 321 5.33 5.39 -6.53
CA HIS A 321 5.21 5.39 -7.99
C HIS A 321 3.81 5.76 -8.50
N SER A 322 2.77 5.42 -7.75
CA SER A 322 1.39 5.59 -8.18
C SER A 322 0.88 7.01 -8.02
N VAL A 323 1.57 7.85 -7.24
CA VAL A 323 1.16 9.25 -6.98
C VAL A 323 2.05 10.27 -7.69
N LYS A 324 2.97 9.82 -8.55
CA LYS A 324 3.78 10.72 -9.37
C LYS A 324 2.84 11.57 -10.24
N GLY A 325 3.14 12.86 -10.35
CA GLY A 325 2.28 13.85 -11.03
C GLY A 325 1.06 14.32 -10.24
N GLU A 326 0.66 13.65 -9.16
CA GLU A 326 -0.53 14.06 -8.39
C GLU A 326 -0.28 15.28 -7.49
N THR A 327 -1.36 15.98 -7.16
CA THR A 327 -1.39 17.04 -6.15
C THR A 327 -2.38 16.67 -5.05
N LEU A 328 -1.87 16.51 -3.82
CA LEU A 328 -2.60 15.96 -2.67
C LEU A 328 -2.70 17.00 -1.55
N ASN A 329 -3.74 16.96 -0.73
CA ASN A 329 -3.86 17.83 0.45
C ASN A 329 -2.86 17.41 1.52
N ALA A 330 -2.81 16.11 1.81
CA ALA A 330 -1.88 15.54 2.77
C ALA A 330 -1.33 14.18 2.32
N VAL A 331 -0.10 13.91 2.75
CA VAL A 331 0.59 12.64 2.51
C VAL A 331 1.08 12.09 3.85
N LEU A 332 0.69 10.85 4.15
CA LEU A 332 1.34 10.03 5.18
C LEU A 332 2.31 9.06 4.49
N LEU A 333 3.61 9.31 4.56
CA LEU A 333 4.66 8.43 4.06
C LEU A 333 5.15 7.50 5.17
N ILE A 334 5.03 6.20 4.95
CA ILE A 334 5.37 5.16 5.93
C ILE A 334 6.69 4.50 5.54
N SER A 335 7.68 4.60 6.43
CA SER A 335 8.92 3.82 6.36
C SER A 335 8.63 2.37 6.72
N HIS A 336 9.34 1.42 6.10
CA HIS A 336 9.33 0.03 6.54
C HIS A 336 9.99 -0.11 7.91
N ASN A 337 9.61 -1.14 8.68
CA ASN A 337 10.23 -1.49 9.97
C ASN A 337 11.62 -2.15 9.88
N ASN A 338 12.09 -2.49 8.68
CA ASN A 338 13.31 -3.25 8.48
C ASN A 338 14.18 -2.62 7.40
N LYS A 339 15.45 -2.37 7.72
CA LYS A 339 16.48 -1.83 6.81
C LYS A 339 16.73 -2.70 5.57
N GLN A 340 16.37 -3.99 5.61
CA GLN A 340 16.49 -4.90 4.47
C GLN A 340 15.50 -4.55 3.33
N SER A 341 14.45 -3.78 3.61
CA SER A 341 13.53 -3.29 2.58
C SER A 341 14.21 -2.21 1.73
N LYS A 342 14.75 -2.59 0.57
CA LYS A 342 15.37 -1.67 -0.40
C LYS A 342 14.42 -0.53 -0.81
N GLY A 343 14.89 0.70 -0.65
CA GLY A 343 14.16 1.96 -0.85
C GLY A 343 13.00 2.20 0.11
N GLY A 344 12.75 1.30 1.06
CA GLY A 344 11.56 1.34 1.91
C GLY A 344 11.79 1.85 3.32
N HIS A 345 13.03 1.79 3.82
CA HIS A 345 13.36 2.24 5.17
C HIS A 345 13.92 3.66 5.17
N PHE A 346 13.51 4.50 6.13
CA PHE A 346 13.84 5.93 6.19
C PHE A 346 15.34 6.23 6.11
N SER A 347 16.18 5.35 6.66
CA SER A 347 17.64 5.54 6.64
C SER A 347 18.23 5.55 5.23
N GLN A 348 17.51 5.02 4.22
CA GLN A 348 17.92 5.04 2.80
C GLN A 348 17.38 6.28 2.07
N TRP A 349 16.51 7.06 2.72
CA TRP A 349 16.00 8.32 2.17
C TRP A 349 16.92 9.49 2.48
N LEU A 350 17.86 9.31 3.40
CA LEU A 350 18.86 10.30 3.76
C LEU A 350 20.09 10.16 2.86
N ARG A 351 20.61 11.29 2.35
CA ARG A 351 21.85 11.32 1.55
C ARG A 351 23.09 10.89 2.33
N GLU A 352 23.14 11.20 3.63
CA GLU A 352 24.24 10.80 4.51
C GLU A 352 24.25 9.28 4.70
N GLY A 353 25.03 8.58 3.85
CA GLY A 353 25.24 7.13 3.92
C GLY A 353 24.57 6.32 2.81
N ASN A 354 24.04 6.96 1.76
CA ASN A 354 23.43 6.25 0.64
C ASN A 354 24.19 6.48 -0.68
N PHE A 355 24.59 5.39 -1.33
CA PHE A 355 25.23 5.38 -2.66
C PHE A 355 24.21 5.24 -3.81
N ASP A 356 22.96 4.92 -3.47
CA ASP A 356 21.87 4.72 -4.43
C ASP A 356 20.90 5.91 -4.39
N GLU A 357 21.06 6.81 -5.36
CA GLU A 357 20.25 8.02 -5.48
C GLU A 357 18.76 7.74 -5.69
N GLU A 358 18.36 6.56 -6.20
CA GLU A 358 16.95 6.26 -6.47
C GLU A 358 16.12 6.22 -5.17
N HIS A 359 16.70 5.69 -4.10
CA HIS A 359 16.01 5.59 -2.81
C HIS A 359 15.73 6.96 -2.19
N VAL A 360 16.65 7.91 -2.36
CA VAL A 360 16.47 9.31 -1.95
C VAL A 360 15.37 9.97 -2.79
N ARG A 361 15.36 9.72 -4.10
CA ARG A 361 14.31 10.21 -5.00
C ARG A 361 12.92 9.69 -4.65
N PHE A 362 12.76 8.49 -4.09
CA PHE A 362 11.45 8.04 -3.58
C PHE A 362 10.89 8.97 -2.50
N ALA A 363 11.72 9.35 -1.53
CA ALA A 363 11.29 10.26 -0.47
C ALA A 363 11.03 11.66 -1.02
N TYR A 364 11.85 12.14 -1.96
CA TYR A 364 11.61 13.41 -2.66
C TYR A 364 10.26 13.43 -3.38
N VAL A 365 9.96 12.40 -4.18
CA VAL A 365 8.70 12.29 -4.90
C VAL A 365 7.53 12.31 -3.94
N ALA A 366 7.60 11.55 -2.84
CA ALA A 366 6.55 11.54 -1.83
C ALA A 366 6.38 12.91 -1.13
N ALA A 367 7.49 13.55 -0.73
CA ALA A 367 7.51 14.84 -0.03
C ALA A 367 7.07 16.03 -0.90
N SER A 368 7.16 15.92 -2.23
CA SER A 368 6.79 16.96 -3.19
C SER A 368 5.34 16.88 -3.70
N ARG A 369 4.54 15.90 -3.24
CA ARG A 369 3.11 15.77 -3.60
C ARG A 369 2.12 16.58 -2.73
N PRO A 370 2.31 16.74 -1.39
CA PRO A 370 1.32 17.38 -0.55
C PRO A 370 1.35 18.91 -0.67
N LYS A 371 0.17 19.52 -0.60
CA LYS A 371 -0.03 20.97 -0.52
C LYS A 371 0.14 21.49 0.90
N TYR A 372 -0.50 20.81 1.87
CA TYR A 372 -0.73 21.35 3.20
C TYR A 372 -0.05 20.56 4.31
N ALA A 373 0.06 19.23 4.19
CA ALA A 373 0.67 18.40 5.22
C ALA A 373 1.50 17.22 4.67
N LEU A 374 2.73 17.11 5.15
CA LEU A 374 3.63 15.98 4.97
C LEU A 374 3.86 15.33 6.34
N ILE A 375 3.42 14.08 6.49
CA ILE A 375 3.67 13.27 7.67
C ILE A 375 4.59 12.13 7.26
N ILE A 376 5.69 11.94 7.96
CA ILE A 376 6.57 10.78 7.81
C ILE A 376 6.44 9.92 9.06
N ALA A 377 6.01 8.67 8.90
CA ALA A 377 5.92 7.70 9.98
C ALA A 377 7.09 6.71 9.90
N THR A 378 7.88 6.64 10.97
CA THR A 378 9.04 5.75 11.08
C THR A 378 8.85 4.75 12.23
N PRO A 379 9.58 3.63 12.22
CA PRO A 379 9.78 2.85 13.44
C PRO A 379 10.39 3.72 14.54
N GLN A 380 10.31 3.27 15.79
CA GLN A 380 11.01 3.90 16.91
C GLN A 380 12.48 4.20 16.57
N LEU A 381 12.85 5.47 16.69
CA LEU A 381 14.15 5.99 16.27
C LEU A 381 15.14 5.99 17.42
N LYS A 382 16.42 5.85 17.06
CA LYS A 382 17.51 6.22 17.97
C LYS A 382 17.63 7.75 18.02
N PRO A 383 18.12 8.35 19.12
CA PRO A 383 18.26 9.81 19.22
C PRO A 383 19.04 10.45 18.07
N GLN A 384 20.07 9.79 17.56
CA GLN A 384 20.86 10.28 16.42
C GLN A 384 20.06 10.31 15.11
N ASP A 385 19.19 9.33 14.88
CA ASP A 385 18.35 9.26 13.68
C ASP A 385 17.20 10.28 13.74
N LEU A 386 16.67 10.54 14.95
CA LEU A 386 15.71 11.60 15.20
C LEU A 386 16.26 12.97 14.81
N ILE A 387 17.45 13.31 15.31
CA ILE A 387 18.13 14.59 14.98
C ILE A 387 18.32 14.75 13.46
N LYS A 388 18.64 13.67 12.74
CA LYS A 388 18.80 13.72 11.28
C LYS A 388 17.49 14.06 10.56
N LEU A 389 16.38 13.48 11.00
CA LEU A 389 15.07 13.75 10.41
C LEU A 389 14.56 15.15 10.79
N GLU A 390 14.80 15.61 12.01
CA GLU A 390 14.47 16.97 12.44
C GLU A 390 15.27 18.02 11.66
N LYS A 391 16.55 17.75 11.34
CA LYS A 391 17.37 18.60 10.46
C LYS A 391 16.80 18.77 9.06
N LEU A 392 15.95 17.85 8.58
CA LEU A 392 15.24 18.06 7.31
C LEU A 392 14.14 19.13 7.41
N GLY A 393 13.67 19.44 8.63
CA GLY A 393 12.54 20.34 8.90
C GLY A 393 11.27 19.62 9.38
N LEU A 394 11.37 18.34 9.77
CA LEU A 394 10.25 17.59 10.35
C LEU A 394 10.14 17.88 11.85
N ILE A 395 8.92 18.03 12.35
CA ILE A 395 8.67 18.21 13.78
C ILE A 395 8.16 16.91 14.37
N ALA A 396 8.90 16.35 15.33
CA ALA A 396 8.51 15.14 16.03
C ALA A 396 7.23 15.39 16.86
N GLN A 397 6.24 14.53 16.68
CA GLN A 397 5.05 14.46 17.53
C GLN A 397 4.94 13.05 18.09
N PRO A 398 4.84 12.90 19.43
CA PRO A 398 4.71 11.59 20.08
C PRO A 398 3.48 10.83 19.58
#